data_AF-A0A4R6EMB8-F1
#
_entry.id   AF-A0A4R6EMB8-F1
#
_cell.length_a   1.000
_cell.length_b   1.000
_cell.length_c   1.000
_cell.angle_alpha   90.00
_cell.angle_beta   90.00
_cell.angle_gamma   90.00
#
_symmetry.space_group_name_H-M   'P 1'
#
loop_
_entity.id
_entity.type
_entity.pdbx_description
1 polymer ?
#
loop_
_entity_poly.entity_id
_entity_poly.type
_entity_poly.pdbx_seq_one_letter_code
_entity_poly.pdbx_strand_id
1 'polypeptide(L)'
;MFGLYPAGSSWVRHYNATAMARVLQQDLVKHAGFTAGVFHQPFGADRGAVLAQRDSCLVLADSIESEKPELVVVLDVEMQNLLWSFNTGYASQWSGRELRALTGCDGWDALLTQTAASFQKVCEDVQKAVDGTLVKPVEAPKLDPVIAAPLPNDDDMPWMSADDYFGGPVLEVPTCAL
;
A
#
# COMPACT_ATOMS: atom_id res chain seq x y z
N MET A 1 -14.85 -22.97 -10.33
CA MET A 1 -16.10 -22.26 -9.96
C MET A 1 -15.82 -21.50 -8.68
N PHE A 2 -15.93 -20.17 -8.70
CA PHE A 2 -15.72 -19.36 -7.51
C PHE A 2 -16.88 -19.58 -6.52
N GLY A 3 -16.56 -19.79 -5.24
CA GLY A 3 -17.50 -20.27 -4.23
C GLY A 3 -18.53 -19.24 -3.76
N LEU A 4 -19.43 -19.64 -2.86
CA LEU A 4 -20.30 -18.72 -2.13
C LEU A 4 -19.48 -17.92 -1.11
N TYR A 5 -19.63 -16.60 -1.13
CA TYR A 5 -18.92 -15.68 -0.24
C TYR A 5 -19.85 -15.21 0.91
N PRO A 6 -19.41 -15.32 2.18
CA PRO A 6 -20.26 -15.02 3.33
C PRO A 6 -20.84 -13.59 3.35
N ALA A 7 -20.07 -12.58 2.94
CA ALA A 7 -20.54 -11.19 2.96
C ALA A 7 -21.60 -10.87 1.88
N GLY A 8 -21.86 -11.81 0.96
CA GLY A 8 -22.80 -11.67 -0.13
C GLY A 8 -22.17 -11.26 -1.46
N SER A 9 -22.98 -11.27 -2.52
CA SER A 9 -22.54 -11.07 -3.91
C SER A 9 -22.14 -9.63 -4.25
N SER A 10 -22.46 -8.65 -3.39
CA SER A 10 -22.03 -7.26 -3.57
C SER A 10 -20.51 -7.09 -3.53
N TRP A 11 -19.82 -8.01 -2.86
CA TRP A 11 -18.36 -8.00 -2.64
C TRP A 11 -17.61 -8.95 -3.57
N VAL A 12 -18.19 -9.26 -4.73
CA VAL A 12 -17.64 -10.19 -5.71
C VAL A 12 -17.72 -9.55 -7.09
N ARG A 13 -16.60 -9.49 -7.80
CA ARG A 13 -16.55 -9.06 -9.21
C ARG A 13 -15.77 -10.05 -10.05
N HIS A 14 -16.37 -10.50 -11.14
CA HIS A 14 -15.75 -11.42 -12.09
C HIS A 14 -15.21 -10.66 -13.29
N TYR A 15 -14.09 -11.13 -13.83
CA TYR A 15 -13.48 -10.62 -15.04
C TYR A 15 -12.99 -11.78 -15.90
N ASN A 16 -13.10 -11.63 -17.21
CA ASN A 16 -12.53 -12.57 -18.16
C ASN A 16 -11.31 -11.92 -18.78
N ALA A 17 -10.11 -12.40 -18.43
CA ALA A 17 -8.90 -11.82 -18.93
C ALA A 17 -8.45 -12.47 -20.24
N THR A 18 -7.88 -11.67 -21.14
CA THR A 18 -7.28 -12.15 -22.38
C THR A 18 -5.76 -12.37 -22.28
N ALA A 19 -5.16 -11.92 -21.18
CA ALA A 19 -3.74 -12.03 -20.90
C ALA A 19 -3.46 -13.09 -19.82
N MET A 20 -2.25 -13.63 -19.83
CA MET A 20 -1.81 -14.66 -18.88
C MET A 20 -1.83 -14.15 -17.43
N ALA A 21 -2.23 -15.00 -16.48
CA ALA A 21 -2.32 -14.64 -15.07
C ALA A 21 -1.03 -14.02 -14.52
N ARG A 22 0.14 -14.57 -14.88
CA ARG A 22 1.45 -14.04 -14.44
C ARG A 22 1.73 -12.62 -14.94
N VAL A 23 1.29 -12.28 -16.15
CA VAL A 23 1.45 -10.93 -16.70
C VAL A 23 0.55 -9.96 -15.93
N LEU A 24 -0.71 -10.34 -15.71
CA LEU A 24 -1.66 -9.54 -14.93
C LEU A 24 -1.18 -9.31 -13.50
N GLN A 25 -0.60 -10.33 -12.84
CA GLN A 25 0.00 -10.19 -11.51
C GLN A 25 1.11 -9.12 -11.52
N GLN A 26 2.01 -9.19 -12.51
CA GLN A 26 3.11 -8.23 -12.60
C GLN A 26 2.60 -6.81 -12.84
N ASP A 27 1.60 -6.63 -13.68
CA ASP A 27 1.05 -5.30 -13.97
C ASP A 27 0.36 -4.71 -12.74
N LEU A 28 -0.45 -5.50 -12.02
CA LEU A 28 -1.09 -5.08 -10.78
C LEU A 28 -0.07 -4.69 -9.71
N VAL A 29 1.01 -5.46 -9.56
CA VAL A 29 2.08 -5.18 -8.59
C VAL A 29 2.85 -3.92 -8.99
N LYS A 30 3.26 -3.80 -10.26
CA LYS A 30 4.10 -2.69 -10.73
C LYS A 30 3.35 -1.36 -10.84
N HIS A 31 2.06 -1.40 -11.15
CA HIS A 31 1.31 -0.21 -11.54
C HIS A 31 0.14 0.15 -10.61
N ALA A 32 -0.36 -0.79 -9.80
CA ALA A 32 -1.49 -0.53 -8.91
C ALA A 32 -1.19 -0.80 -7.42
N GLY A 33 0.08 -1.03 -7.06
CA GLY A 33 0.50 -1.18 -5.67
C GLY A 33 -0.02 -2.44 -4.99
N PHE A 34 -0.32 -3.48 -5.77
CA PHE A 34 -0.67 -4.79 -5.22
C PHE A 34 0.57 -5.52 -4.71
N THR A 35 0.36 -6.39 -3.74
CA THR A 35 1.34 -7.40 -3.33
C THR A 35 1.08 -8.68 -4.12
N ALA A 36 2.14 -9.31 -4.63
CA ALA A 36 2.02 -10.60 -5.30
C ALA A 36 1.53 -11.68 -4.32
N GLY A 37 0.48 -12.41 -4.71
CA GLY A 37 -0.07 -13.50 -3.92
C GLY A 37 0.85 -14.71 -3.87
N VAL A 38 0.85 -15.42 -2.73
CA VAL A 38 1.61 -16.68 -2.54
C VAL A 38 0.86 -17.90 -3.10
N PHE A 39 -0.01 -17.70 -4.10
CA PHE A 39 -0.74 -18.79 -4.79
C PHE A 39 -1.48 -19.77 -3.87
N HIS A 40 -1.94 -19.29 -2.70
CA HIS A 40 -2.73 -20.06 -1.76
C HIS A 40 -4.23 -19.96 -2.11
N GLN A 41 -5.03 -20.86 -1.55
CA GLN A 41 -6.46 -20.97 -1.82
C GLN A 41 -7.27 -20.71 -0.53
N PRO A 42 -7.48 -19.44 -0.16
CA PRO A 42 -8.03 -19.08 1.15
C PRO A 42 -9.49 -19.53 1.35
N PHE A 43 -10.22 -19.77 0.26
CA PHE A 43 -11.60 -20.25 0.30
C PHE A 43 -11.72 -21.78 0.19
N GLY A 44 -10.59 -22.50 0.07
CA GLY A 44 -10.53 -23.94 -0.13
C GLY A 44 -10.16 -24.32 -1.57
N ALA A 45 -9.90 -25.62 -1.76
CA ALA A 45 -9.54 -26.18 -3.06
C ALA A 45 -10.57 -25.86 -4.14
N ASP A 46 -10.08 -25.66 -5.37
CA ASP A 46 -10.87 -25.41 -6.59
C ASP A 46 -11.71 -24.12 -6.60
N ARG A 47 -11.47 -23.22 -5.64
CA ARG A 47 -12.14 -21.90 -5.54
C ARG A 47 -11.25 -20.73 -5.95
N GLY A 48 -10.22 -21.03 -6.73
CA GLY A 48 -9.24 -20.09 -7.23
C GLY A 48 -8.08 -19.87 -6.27
N ALA A 49 -6.92 -19.52 -6.84
CA ALA A 49 -5.71 -19.21 -6.11
C ALA A 49 -5.45 -17.70 -6.13
N VAL A 50 -4.90 -17.17 -5.04
CA VAL A 50 -4.60 -15.74 -4.92
C VAL A 50 -3.47 -15.36 -5.88
N LEU A 51 -3.82 -14.50 -6.84
CA LEU A 51 -2.90 -13.88 -7.78
C LEU A 51 -2.25 -12.65 -7.16
N ALA A 52 -3.04 -11.76 -6.58
CA ALA A 52 -2.56 -10.52 -6.00
C ALA A 52 -3.47 -10.08 -4.85
N GLN A 53 -2.94 -9.27 -3.92
CA GLN A 53 -3.68 -8.72 -2.80
C GLN A 53 -3.39 -7.22 -2.67
N ARG A 54 -4.42 -6.44 -2.34
CA ARG A 54 -4.28 -5.05 -1.91
C ARG A 54 -5.36 -4.74 -0.88
N ASP A 55 -4.98 -4.08 0.20
CA ASP A 55 -5.85 -3.85 1.36
C ASP A 55 -6.48 -5.18 1.81
N SER A 56 -7.78 -5.18 2.10
CA SER A 56 -8.58 -6.38 2.39
C SER A 56 -9.19 -7.03 1.15
N CYS A 57 -8.62 -6.81 -0.05
CA CYS A 57 -9.11 -7.38 -1.30
C CYS A 57 -8.11 -8.37 -1.90
N LEU A 58 -8.63 -9.49 -2.39
CA LEU A 58 -7.92 -10.55 -3.07
C LEU A 58 -8.36 -10.60 -4.54
N VAL A 59 -7.38 -10.71 -5.44
CA VAL A 59 -7.59 -11.08 -6.84
C VAL A 59 -7.27 -12.56 -6.96
N LEU A 60 -8.29 -13.37 -7.25
CA LEU A 60 -8.19 -14.80 -7.45
C LEU A 60 -8.18 -15.12 -8.95
N ALA A 61 -7.46 -16.16 -9.33
CA ALA A 61 -7.52 -16.75 -10.66
C ALA A 61 -7.96 -18.22 -10.54
N ASP A 62 -8.69 -18.72 -11.53
CA ASP A 62 -9.05 -20.13 -11.65
C ASP A 62 -7.79 -21.03 -11.73
N SER A 63 -6.80 -20.61 -12.51
CA SER A 63 -5.48 -21.23 -12.62
C SER A 63 -4.41 -20.18 -12.89
N ILE A 64 -3.29 -20.30 -12.18
CA ILE A 64 -2.14 -19.39 -12.28
C ILE A 64 -1.36 -19.58 -13.59
N GLU A 65 -1.50 -20.75 -14.20
CA GLU A 65 -0.84 -21.09 -15.46
C GLU A 65 -1.75 -20.84 -16.67
N SER A 66 -2.97 -20.35 -16.44
CA SER A 66 -3.91 -20.04 -17.53
C SER A 66 -3.44 -18.83 -18.34
N GLU A 67 -3.47 -18.99 -19.67
CA GLU A 67 -3.25 -17.90 -20.63
C GLU A 67 -4.41 -16.91 -20.69
N LYS A 68 -5.61 -17.36 -20.31
CA LYS A 68 -6.86 -16.57 -20.31
C LYS A 68 -7.65 -16.91 -19.03
N PRO A 69 -7.16 -16.50 -17.86
CA PRO A 69 -7.76 -16.85 -16.59
C PRO A 69 -9.13 -16.19 -16.42
N GLU A 70 -10.04 -16.90 -15.77
CA GLU A 70 -11.19 -16.25 -15.12
C GLU A 70 -10.68 -15.65 -13.82
N LEU A 71 -10.85 -14.34 -13.64
CA LEU A 71 -10.44 -13.63 -12.45
C LEU A 71 -11.64 -13.27 -11.60
N VAL A 72 -11.45 -13.30 -10.28
CA VAL A 72 -12.43 -12.80 -9.33
C VAL A 72 -11.77 -11.90 -8.30
N VAL A 73 -12.33 -10.72 -8.12
CA VAL A 73 -12.00 -9.83 -7.01
C VAL A 73 -13.00 -10.07 -5.90
N VAL A 74 -12.48 -10.40 -4.72
CA VAL A 74 -13.24 -10.60 -3.48
C VAL A 74 -12.57 -9.90 -2.32
N LEU A 75 -13.31 -9.70 -1.24
CA LEU A 75 -12.70 -9.40 0.05
C LEU A 75 -12.00 -10.64 0.63
N ASP A 76 -10.98 -10.43 1.45
CA ASP A 76 -10.31 -11.50 2.19
C ASP A 76 -11.25 -12.19 3.19
N VAL A 77 -10.81 -13.34 3.71
CA VAL A 77 -11.65 -14.17 4.59
C VAL A 77 -12.05 -13.44 5.88
N GLU A 78 -11.15 -12.63 6.42
CA GLU A 78 -11.40 -11.88 7.66
C GLU A 78 -12.49 -10.83 7.45
N MET A 79 -12.36 -10.01 6.40
CA MET A 79 -13.32 -8.98 6.06
C MET A 79 -14.66 -9.57 5.61
N GLN A 80 -14.65 -10.71 4.91
CA GLN A 80 -15.87 -11.45 4.56
C GLN A 80 -16.65 -11.87 5.82
N ASN A 81 -15.96 -12.41 6.82
CA ASN A 81 -16.58 -12.83 8.08
C ASN A 81 -17.07 -11.63 8.89
N LEU A 82 -16.30 -10.54 8.90
CA LEU A 82 -16.67 -9.32 9.61
C LEU A 82 -17.94 -8.69 9.02
N LEU A 83 -18.01 -8.54 7.70
CA LEU A 83 -19.20 -8.01 7.02
C LEU A 83 -20.39 -8.96 7.10
N TRP A 84 -20.16 -10.28 7.06
CA TRP A 84 -21.21 -11.25 7.32
C TRP A 84 -21.82 -11.06 8.72
N SER A 85 -20.99 -10.86 9.74
CA SER A 85 -21.47 -10.63 11.12
C SER A 85 -22.31 -9.36 11.21
N PHE A 86 -21.96 -8.31 10.47
CA PHE A 86 -22.75 -7.10 10.38
C PHE A 86 -24.12 -7.35 9.74
N ASN A 87 -24.14 -7.99 8.56
CA ASN A 87 -25.35 -8.25 7.78
C ASN A 87 -26.32 -9.23 8.44
N THR A 88 -25.85 -10.06 9.37
CA THR A 88 -26.66 -11.07 10.07
C THR A 88 -27.08 -10.67 11.48
N GLY A 89 -26.80 -9.42 11.89
CA GLY A 89 -27.21 -8.88 13.20
C GLY A 89 -26.27 -9.23 14.35
N TYR A 90 -25.10 -9.80 14.07
CA TYR A 90 -24.03 -10.04 15.05
C TYR A 90 -23.06 -8.87 15.21
N ALA A 91 -23.36 -7.70 14.63
CA ALA A 91 -22.55 -6.48 14.76
C ALA A 91 -22.23 -6.11 16.21
N SER A 92 -23.15 -6.39 17.15
CA SER A 92 -22.99 -6.09 18.58
C SER A 92 -21.99 -7.01 19.31
N GLN A 93 -21.52 -8.08 18.67
CA GLN A 93 -20.46 -8.94 19.23
C GLN A 93 -19.08 -8.28 19.16
N TRP A 94 -18.95 -7.21 18.37
CA TRP A 94 -17.71 -6.48 18.21
C TRP A 94 -17.75 -5.19 19.01
N SER A 95 -16.80 -5.02 19.93
CA SER A 95 -16.57 -3.73 20.55
C SER A 95 -15.92 -2.76 19.55
N GLY A 96 -16.14 -1.45 19.75
CA GLY A 96 -15.46 -0.44 18.93
C GLY A 96 -13.93 -0.53 19.00
N ARG A 97 -13.38 -1.03 20.12
CA ARG A 97 -11.93 -1.27 20.26
C ARG A 97 -11.45 -2.41 19.39
N GLU A 98 -12.19 -3.51 19.30
CA GLU A 98 -11.86 -4.65 18.44
C GLU A 98 -11.95 -4.25 16.96
N LEU A 99 -13.02 -3.54 16.56
CA LEU A 99 -13.15 -3.02 15.21
C LEU A 99 -11.97 -2.13 14.81
N ARG A 100 -11.59 -1.19 15.69
CA ARG A 100 -10.43 -0.32 15.45
C ARG A 100 -9.13 -1.11 15.38
N ALA A 101 -8.95 -2.14 16.21
CA ALA A 101 -7.75 -2.96 16.20
C ALA A 101 -7.58 -3.77 14.91
N LEU A 102 -8.69 -4.31 14.37
CA LEU A 102 -8.67 -5.14 13.16
C LEU A 102 -8.63 -4.31 11.87
N THR A 103 -9.35 -3.18 11.85
CA THR A 103 -9.63 -2.45 10.60
C THR A 103 -9.08 -1.02 10.58
N GLY A 104 -8.63 -0.50 11.72
CA GLY A 104 -8.29 0.91 11.89
C GLY A 104 -9.50 1.85 11.93
N CYS A 105 -10.72 1.36 11.73
CA CYS A 105 -11.93 2.18 11.67
C CYS A 105 -12.57 2.39 13.06
N ASP A 106 -13.16 3.56 13.27
CA ASP A 106 -13.78 3.95 14.55
C ASP A 106 -15.17 3.34 14.78
N GLY A 107 -15.74 2.69 13.76
CA GLY A 107 -17.04 2.05 13.83
C GLY A 107 -17.46 1.46 12.48
N TRP A 108 -18.64 0.84 12.48
CA TRP A 108 -19.19 0.13 11.33
C TRP A 108 -19.40 1.03 10.10
N ASP A 109 -19.92 2.25 10.28
CA ASP A 109 -20.18 3.14 9.14
C ASP A 109 -18.89 3.56 8.41
N ALA A 110 -17.84 3.86 9.17
CA ALA A 110 -16.53 4.18 8.63
C ALA A 110 -15.93 2.97 7.91
N LEU A 111 -16.03 1.79 8.53
CA LEU A 111 -15.58 0.52 7.93
C LEU A 111 -16.29 0.23 6.60
N LEU A 112 -17.62 0.30 6.56
CA LEU A 112 -18.40 0.01 5.36
C LEU A 112 -18.05 0.99 4.24
N THR A 113 -17.92 2.28 4.56
CA THR A 113 -17.56 3.32 3.60
C THR A 113 -16.16 3.11 3.04
N GLN A 114 -15.18 2.87 3.92
CA GLN A 114 -13.79 2.64 3.52
C GLN A 114 -13.65 1.35 2.69
N THR A 115 -14.25 0.25 3.14
CA THR A 115 -14.19 -1.04 2.44
C THR A 115 -14.88 -0.96 1.08
N ALA A 116 -16.03 -0.27 0.97
CA ALA A 116 -16.68 -0.04 -0.32
C ALA A 116 -15.78 0.76 -1.29
N ALA A 117 -15.17 1.84 -0.82
CA ALA A 117 -14.27 2.66 -1.62
C ALA A 117 -13.02 1.89 -2.07
N SER A 118 -12.37 1.16 -1.15
CA SER A 118 -11.20 0.32 -1.46
C SER A 118 -11.56 -0.79 -2.43
N PHE A 119 -12.68 -1.48 -2.22
CA PHE A 119 -13.14 -2.55 -3.12
C PHE A 119 -13.43 -2.03 -4.53
N GLN A 120 -14.12 -0.89 -4.64
CA GLN A 120 -14.38 -0.27 -5.93
C GLN A 120 -13.08 0.10 -6.64
N LYS A 121 -12.13 0.72 -5.93
CA LYS A 121 -10.83 1.09 -6.50
C LYS A 121 -10.04 -0.12 -6.97
N VAL A 122 -10.02 -1.22 -6.20
CA VAL A 122 -9.41 -2.49 -6.60
C VAL A 122 -10.06 -3.04 -7.87
N CYS A 123 -11.38 -3.01 -7.94
CA CYS A 123 -12.12 -3.45 -9.13
C CYS A 123 -11.77 -2.62 -10.37
N GLU A 124 -11.70 -1.30 -10.23
CA GLU A 124 -11.31 -0.39 -11.32
C GLU A 124 -9.88 -0.66 -11.83
N ASP A 125 -8.94 -0.89 -10.92
CA ASP A 125 -7.55 -1.18 -11.29
C ASP A 125 -7.40 -2.56 -11.94
N VAL A 126 -8.14 -3.56 -11.47
CA VAL A 126 -8.19 -4.89 -12.10
C VAL A 126 -8.83 -4.83 -13.47
N GLN A 127 -9.91 -4.06 -13.65
CA GLN A 127 -10.53 -3.83 -14.96
C GLN A 127 -9.52 -3.18 -15.92
N LYS A 128 -8.80 -2.14 -15.49
CA LYS A 128 -7.74 -1.50 -16.31
C LYS A 128 -6.63 -2.49 -16.66
N ALA A 129 -6.23 -3.37 -15.75
CA ALA A 129 -5.23 -4.40 -16.03
C ALA A 129 -5.73 -5.40 -17.08
N VAL A 130 -6.97 -5.84 -16.96
CA VAL A 130 -7.63 -6.74 -17.92
C VAL A 130 -7.76 -6.09 -19.30
N ASP A 131 -8.09 -4.81 -19.35
CA ASP A 131 -8.19 -4.03 -20.59
C ASP A 131 -6.81 -3.63 -21.16
N GLY A 132 -5.71 -3.90 -20.45
CA GLY A 132 -4.36 -3.51 -20.85
C GLY A 132 -4.09 -2.01 -20.79
N THR A 133 -4.91 -1.25 -20.06
CA THR A 133 -4.83 0.22 -19.92
C THR A 133 -4.23 0.66 -18.59
N LEU A 134 -3.75 -0.27 -17.76
CA LEU A 134 -3.15 0.06 -16.48
C LEU A 134 -1.81 0.78 -16.67
N VAL A 135 -1.83 2.11 -16.56
CA VAL A 135 -0.63 2.95 -16.72
C VAL A 135 0.16 3.01 -15.42
N LYS A 136 1.48 3.00 -15.52
CA LYS A 136 2.39 3.25 -14.39
C LYS A 136 2.02 4.58 -13.70
N PRO A 137 1.91 4.63 -12.37
CA PRO A 137 1.83 5.88 -11.64
C PRO A 137 3.01 6.75 -12.06
N VAL A 138 2.74 7.94 -12.59
CA VAL A 138 3.79 8.94 -12.82
C VAL A 138 4.30 9.31 -11.43
N GLU A 139 5.46 8.76 -11.03
CA GLU A 139 6.15 9.24 -9.83
C GLU A 139 6.39 10.73 -10.04
N ALA A 140 5.74 11.58 -9.23
CA ALA A 140 6.12 12.98 -9.15
C ALA A 140 7.62 13.02 -8.85
N PRO A 141 8.41 13.87 -9.54
CA PRO A 141 9.84 13.94 -9.31
C PRO A 141 10.08 14.20 -7.83
N LYS A 142 10.67 13.22 -7.13
CA LYS A 142 11.14 13.39 -5.77
C LYS A 142 12.23 14.46 -5.85
N LEU A 143 11.91 15.68 -5.45
CA LEU A 143 12.91 16.73 -5.26
C LEU A 143 13.90 16.19 -4.23
N ASP A 144 15.16 16.06 -4.60
CA ASP A 144 16.21 15.66 -3.67
C ASP A 144 16.21 16.63 -2.48
N PRO A 145 16.14 16.13 -1.23
CA PRO A 145 16.12 16.99 -0.05
C PRO A 145 17.38 17.87 0.06
N VAL A 146 18.47 17.48 -0.59
CA VAL A 146 19.72 18.25 -0.68
C VAL A 146 19.61 19.46 -1.60
N ILE A 147 18.75 19.41 -2.62
CA ILE A 147 18.54 20.52 -3.59
C ILE A 147 17.53 21.53 -3.04
N ALA A 148 16.64 21.12 -2.14
CA ALA A 148 15.62 21.97 -1.53
C ALA A 148 16.13 22.82 -0.35
N ALA A 149 17.29 22.51 0.20
CA ALA A 149 17.91 23.32 1.24
C ALA A 149 18.73 24.45 0.59
N PRO A 150 18.43 25.74 0.85
CA PRO A 150 19.38 26.80 0.51
C PRO A 150 20.70 26.50 1.23
N LEU A 151 21.80 26.49 0.48
CA LEU A 151 23.13 26.35 1.05
C LEU A 151 23.32 27.44 2.13
N PRO A 152 23.89 27.11 3.31
CA PRO A 152 24.22 28.13 4.30
C PRO A 152 25.13 29.16 3.65
N ASN A 153 24.77 30.44 3.78
CA ASN A 153 25.60 31.55 3.33
C ASN A 153 26.83 31.62 4.24
N ASP A 154 28.02 31.34 3.69
CA ASP A 154 29.29 31.38 4.44
C ASP A 154 29.62 32.79 4.98
N ASP A 155 28.96 33.83 4.45
CA ASP A 155 29.13 35.23 4.86
C ASP A 155 28.45 35.58 6.21
N ASP A 156 27.57 34.73 6.75
CA ASP A 156 26.85 34.99 8.01
C ASP A 156 27.43 34.24 9.22
N MET A 157 28.68 33.80 9.11
CA MET A 157 29.31 32.90 10.08
C MET A 157 30.10 33.74 11.11
N PRO A 158 29.67 33.82 12.40
CA PRO A 158 30.21 34.75 13.40
C PRO A 158 31.47 34.20 14.09
N TRP A 159 32.36 33.57 13.32
CA TRP A 159 33.55 32.88 13.87
C TRP A 159 34.77 33.81 14.02
N MET A 160 34.62 35.11 13.77
CA MET A 160 35.65 36.11 14.09
C MET A 160 35.04 37.25 14.88
N SER A 161 35.29 37.25 16.19
CA SER A 161 35.09 38.42 17.04
C SER A 161 36.11 39.49 16.64
N ALA A 162 35.65 40.73 16.45
CA ALA A 162 36.49 41.86 16.04
C ALA A 162 37.62 42.23 17.05
N ASP A 163 37.68 41.54 18.18
CA ASP A 163 38.64 41.77 19.27
C ASP A 163 40.04 41.19 19.01
N ASP A 164 40.22 40.35 17.98
CA ASP A 164 41.53 39.79 17.62
C ASP A 164 42.42 40.75 16.79
N TYR A 165 41.94 41.97 16.49
CA TYR A 165 42.65 42.90 15.59
C TYR A 165 43.63 43.87 16.27
N PHE A 166 43.74 43.90 17.60
CA PHE A 166 44.65 44.83 18.29
C PHE A 166 45.55 44.14 19.32
N GLY A 167 46.85 44.26 19.08
CA GLY A 167 47.91 43.57 19.80
C GLY A 167 47.89 43.73 21.32
N GLY A 168 47.95 42.59 22.00
CA GLY A 168 48.44 42.44 23.37
C GLY A 168 49.86 41.87 23.37
N PRO A 169 50.67 42.14 24.42
CA PRO A 169 52.12 42.09 24.31
C PRO A 169 52.65 40.66 24.14
N VAL A 170 53.58 40.53 23.20
CA VAL A 170 54.46 39.38 23.01
C VAL A 170 55.17 39.07 24.34
N LEU A 171 54.76 38.00 25.02
CA LEU A 171 55.59 37.35 26.02
C LEU A 171 56.48 36.35 25.28
N GLU A 172 57.65 36.84 24.84
CA GLU A 172 58.72 35.98 24.34
C GLU A 172 59.17 35.05 25.46
N VAL A 173 58.86 33.76 25.33
CA VAL A 173 59.49 32.71 26.13
C VAL A 173 60.69 32.22 25.30
N PRO A 174 61.92 32.16 25.85
CA PRO A 174 63.07 31.79 25.05
C PRO A 174 63.00 30.33 24.59
N THR A 175 63.16 30.14 23.29
CA THR A 175 63.41 28.86 22.62
C THR A 175 64.70 28.19 23.11
N CYS A 176 64.56 26.91 23.47
CA CYS A 176 65.54 25.81 23.60
C CYS A 176 67.06 26.14 23.63
N ALA A 177 67.75 25.77 24.73
CA ALA A 177 69.08 25.13 24.66
C ALA A 177 69.54 24.54 26.02
N LEU A 178 70.04 23.29 25.92
CA LEU A 178 70.89 22.48 26.82
C LEU A 178 70.29 21.85 28.08
#